data_AF-A0A3N0E0A7-F1
#
_entry.id   AF-A0A3N0E0A7-F1
#
_cell.length_a   1.000
_cell.length_b   1.000
_cell.length_c   1.000
_cell.angle_alpha   90.00
_cell.angle_beta   90.00
_cell.angle_gamma   90.00
#
_symmetry.space_group_name_H-M   'P 1'
#
loop_
_entity.id
_entity.type
_entity.pdbx_description
1 polymer ?
#
loop_
_entity_poly.entity_id
_entity_poly.type
_entity_poly.pdbx_seq_one_letter_code
_entity_poly.pdbx_strand_id
1 'polypeptide(L)'
;MGKTENETPSILDNGGIDTDARAGRSMGIDLTAEPDEETKREIEAERERRLDPANRPEGAEVDNTGRTFDVQRGEFIDEEEPSPSGDES
;
A
#
# COMPACT_ATOMS: atom_id res chain seq x y z
N MET A 1 28.58 7.06 -34.41
CA MET A 1 27.46 6.23 -33.92
C MET A 1 27.81 5.80 -32.50
N GLY A 2 27.16 6.16 -31.39
CA GLY A 2 25.80 6.61 -31.12
C GLY A 2 25.05 5.52 -30.33
N LYS A 3 24.77 5.78 -29.04
CA LYS A 3 23.85 5.13 -28.04
C LYS A 3 24.59 4.83 -26.72
N THR A 4 24.46 5.62 -25.65
CA THR A 4 23.38 5.67 -24.61
C THR A 4 23.11 4.30 -23.97
N GLU A 5 22.93 4.08 -22.68
CA GLU A 5 22.87 4.85 -21.43
C GLU A 5 22.72 3.79 -20.31
N ASN A 6 23.09 4.13 -19.07
CA ASN A 6 22.87 3.40 -17.81
C ASN A 6 21.88 2.21 -17.84
N GLU A 7 22.39 0.99 -17.73
CA GLU A 7 21.60 -0.16 -17.26
C GLU A 7 21.84 -0.31 -15.75
N THR A 8 21.00 0.37 -14.97
CA THR A 8 20.78 -0.01 -13.57
C THR A 8 20.30 -1.47 -13.54
N PRO A 9 20.94 -2.38 -12.78
CA PRO A 9 20.48 -3.76 -12.68
C PRO A 9 19.07 -3.74 -12.09
N SER A 10 18.08 -4.06 -12.94
CA SER A 10 16.69 -4.08 -12.53
C SER A 10 16.49 -5.16 -11.46
N ILE A 11 15.71 -4.83 -10.43
CA ILE A 11 15.35 -5.70 -9.30
C ILE A 11 14.63 -7.01 -9.72
N LEU A 12 14.42 -7.21 -11.02
CA LEU A 12 13.66 -8.30 -11.63
C LEU A 12 14.49 -9.55 -11.94
N ASP A 13 15.81 -9.54 -11.79
CA ASP A 13 16.66 -10.63 -12.28
C ASP A 13 16.83 -11.83 -11.32
N ASN A 14 16.16 -11.83 -10.16
CA ASN A 14 16.22 -12.92 -9.19
C ASN A 14 14.84 -13.26 -8.59
N GLY A 15 13.87 -13.58 -9.44
CA GLY A 15 12.62 -14.21 -9.00
C GLY A 15 11.62 -13.25 -8.33
N GLY A 16 11.60 -11.99 -8.77
CA GLY A 16 10.47 -11.10 -8.50
C GLY A 16 9.18 -11.79 -8.97
N ILE A 17 8.22 -11.97 -8.06
CA ILE A 17 6.92 -12.51 -8.41
C ILE A 17 6.23 -11.45 -9.27
N ASP A 18 6.20 -11.66 -10.58
CA ASP A 18 5.39 -10.91 -11.54
C ASP A 18 3.93 -10.88 -11.04
N THR A 19 3.57 -9.79 -10.36
CA THR A 19 2.24 -9.60 -9.78
C THR A 19 1.19 -9.39 -10.87
N ASP A 20 1.60 -8.96 -12.06
CA ASP A 20 0.75 -8.79 -13.24
C ASP A 20 0.34 -10.15 -13.86
N ALA A 21 1.26 -11.11 -13.95
CA ALA A 21 0.98 -12.46 -14.41
C ALA A 21 0.15 -13.26 -13.40
N ARG A 22 0.25 -12.93 -12.10
CA ARG A 22 -0.54 -13.55 -11.04
C ARG A 22 -1.98 -13.04 -10.98
N ALA A 23 -2.21 -11.76 -11.27
CA ALA A 23 -3.56 -11.19 -11.30
C ALA A 23 -4.47 -11.85 -12.37
N GLY A 24 -3.87 -12.42 -13.44
CA GLY A 24 -4.57 -13.16 -14.48
C GLY A 24 -4.84 -14.64 -14.17
N ARG A 25 -4.16 -15.24 -13.19
CA ARG A 25 -4.52 -16.57 -12.65
C ARG A 25 -5.51 -16.37 -11.51
N SER A 26 -6.74 -15.99 -11.85
CA SER A 26 -7.84 -16.09 -10.90
C SER A 26 -7.86 -17.53 -10.38
N MET A 27 -7.81 -17.72 -9.05
CA MET A 27 -7.85 -19.04 -8.42
C MET A 27 -9.26 -19.69 -8.55
N GLY A 28 -9.90 -19.58 -9.72
CA GLY A 28 -11.30 -19.98 -9.92
C GLY A 28 -12.29 -19.19 -9.06
N ILE A 29 -11.85 -18.10 -8.42
CA ILE A 29 -12.70 -17.25 -7.59
C ILE A 29 -13.43 -16.30 -8.52
N ASP A 30 -14.74 -16.47 -8.63
CA ASP A 30 -15.61 -15.54 -9.34
C ASP A 30 -15.77 -14.26 -8.52
N LEU A 31 -15.17 -13.17 -9.00
CA LEU A 31 -15.21 -11.85 -8.34
C LEU A 31 -16.61 -11.20 -8.40
N THR A 32 -17.51 -11.73 -9.21
CA THR A 32 -18.88 -11.26 -9.36
C THR A 32 -19.90 -12.08 -8.57
N ALA A 33 -19.49 -13.24 -8.07
CA ALA A 33 -20.33 -14.08 -7.23
C ALA A 33 -20.42 -13.47 -5.81
N GLU A 34 -21.65 -13.27 -5.34
CA GLU A 34 -21.86 -12.91 -3.94
C GLU A 34 -21.66 -14.12 -3.02
N PRO A 35 -21.08 -13.93 -1.82
CA PRO A 35 -21.05 -14.96 -0.80
C PRO A 35 -22.47 -15.34 -0.34
N ASP A 36 -22.63 -16.58 0.12
CA ASP A 36 -23.87 -17.02 0.74
C ASP A 36 -24.14 -16.31 2.09
N GLU A 37 -25.35 -16.48 2.62
CA GLU A 37 -25.80 -15.81 3.83
C GLU A 37 -25.02 -16.20 5.10
N GLU A 38 -24.50 -17.43 5.16
CA GLU A 38 -23.69 -17.88 6.30
C GLU A 38 -22.31 -17.20 6.26
N THR A 39 -21.66 -17.25 5.11
CA THR A 39 -20.39 -16.59 4.83
C THR A 39 -20.49 -15.07 5.04
N LYS A 40 -21.59 -14.43 4.60
CA LYS A 40 -21.84 -13.00 4.86
C LYS A 40 -21.85 -12.68 6.35
N ARG A 41 -22.48 -13.52 7.18
CA ARG A 41 -22.52 -13.34 8.64
C ARG A 41 -21.16 -13.50 9.28
N GLU A 42 -20.38 -14.50 8.84
CA GLU A 42 -19.01 -14.69 9.34
C GLU A 42 -18.11 -13.51 9.00
N ILE A 43 -18.20 -13.00 7.78
CA ILE A 43 -17.47 -11.80 7.33
C ILE A 43 -17.84 -10.60 8.20
N GLU A 44 -19.13 -10.35 8.44
CA GLU A 44 -19.54 -9.19 9.24
C GLU A 44 -19.12 -9.34 10.71
N ALA A 45 -19.23 -10.53 11.29
CA ALA A 45 -18.79 -10.78 12.67
C ALA A 45 -17.28 -10.56 12.84
N GLU A 46 -16.46 -11.03 11.91
CA GLU A 46 -15.01 -10.80 11.95
C GLU A 46 -14.67 -9.33 11.69
N ARG A 47 -15.41 -8.67 10.79
CA ARG A 47 -15.26 -7.24 10.53
C ARG A 47 -15.57 -6.42 11.78
N GLU A 48 -16.67 -6.71 12.48
CA GLU A 48 -17.04 -6.05 13.73
C GLU A 48 -15.93 -6.23 14.77
N ARG A 49 -15.46 -7.47 14.96
CA ARG A 49 -14.36 -7.77 15.87
C ARG A 49 -13.09 -6.98 15.54
N ARG A 50 -12.69 -6.90 14.28
CA ARG A 50 -11.45 -6.20 13.88
C ARG A 50 -11.55 -4.69 13.94
N LEU A 51 -12.75 -4.13 13.72
CA LEU A 51 -12.98 -2.69 13.75
C LEU A 51 -13.25 -2.16 15.16
N ASP A 52 -13.64 -3.03 16.09
CA ASP A 52 -13.87 -2.71 17.50
C ASP A 52 -12.64 -2.00 18.11
N PRO A 53 -12.79 -0.76 18.62
CA PRO A 53 -11.72 -0.04 19.30
C PRO A 53 -11.07 -0.82 20.45
N ALA A 54 -11.82 -1.66 21.16
CA ALA A 54 -11.30 -2.47 22.26
C ALA A 54 -10.32 -3.56 21.80
N ASN A 55 -10.36 -3.96 20.52
CA ASN A 55 -9.44 -4.92 19.93
C ASN A 55 -8.24 -4.25 19.24
N ARG A 56 -8.13 -2.92 19.28
CA ARG A 56 -6.97 -2.20 18.75
C ARG A 56 -5.79 -2.32 19.71
N PRO A 57 -4.57 -2.57 19.21
CA PRO A 57 -3.38 -2.54 20.06
C PRO A 57 -3.17 -1.16 20.69
N GLU A 58 -2.58 -1.13 21.88
CA GLU A 58 -2.22 0.13 22.54
C GLU A 58 -1.23 0.93 21.68
N GLY A 59 -1.48 2.25 21.56
CA GLY A 59 -0.65 3.14 20.74
C GLY A 59 -0.77 2.94 19.23
N ALA A 60 -1.69 2.10 18.75
CA ALA A 60 -1.89 1.88 17.31
C ALA A 60 -2.54 3.07 16.58
N GLU A 61 -3.23 3.95 17.31
CA GLU A 61 -3.84 5.15 16.74
C GLU A 61 -2.79 6.24 16.55
N VAL A 62 -2.57 6.62 15.29
CA VAL A 62 -1.66 7.69 14.89
C VAL A 62 -2.48 8.88 14.41
N ASP A 63 -2.26 10.04 15.03
CA ASP A 63 -2.84 11.29 14.57
C ASP A 63 -2.06 11.82 13.36
N ASN A 64 -2.72 11.89 12.21
CA ASN A 64 -2.16 12.48 10.99
C ASN A 64 -2.74 13.86 10.68
N THR A 65 -3.50 14.45 11.61
CA THR A 65 -4.05 15.79 11.45
C THR A 65 -2.92 16.81 11.34
N GLY A 66 -2.96 17.66 10.31
CA GLY A 66 -1.90 18.66 10.06
C GLY A 66 -0.64 18.11 9.38
N ARG A 67 -0.67 16.86 8.90
CA ARG A 67 0.40 16.27 8.10
C ARG A 67 -0.04 16.18 6.63
N THR A 68 0.88 16.45 5.72
CA THR A 68 0.65 16.33 4.26
C THR A 68 1.24 15.02 3.75
N PHE A 69 0.52 14.27 2.92
CA PHE A 69 1.07 13.06 2.30
C PHE A 69 1.92 13.41 1.08
N ASP A 70 3.22 13.14 1.12
CA ASP A 70 4.13 13.26 -0.01
C ASP A 70 4.09 11.97 -0.85
N VAL A 71 3.49 12.06 -2.04
CA VAL A 71 3.34 10.92 -2.96
C VAL A 71 4.68 10.44 -3.53
N GLN A 72 5.67 11.33 -3.68
CA GLN A 72 6.99 10.98 -4.20
C GLN A 72 7.79 10.17 -3.19
N ARG A 73 7.68 10.54 -1.90
CA ARG A 73 8.38 9.85 -0.80
C ARG A 73 7.58 8.68 -0.23
N GLY A 74 6.26 8.70 -0.39
CA GLY A 74 5.35 7.70 0.17
C GLY A 74 5.17 7.84 1.68
N GLU A 75 5.31 9.05 2.24
CA GLU A 75 5.25 9.31 3.68
C GLU A 75 4.46 10.59 4.00
N PHE A 76 3.96 10.68 5.24
CA PHE A 76 3.37 11.91 5.75
C PHE A 76 4.48 12.85 6.25
N ILE A 77 4.50 14.08 5.73
CA ILE A 77 5.42 15.15 6.12
C ILE A 77 4.69 16.16 7.01
N ASP A 78 5.41 16.70 7.99
CA ASP A 78 4.90 17.74 8.88
C ASP A 78 5.06 19.10 8.19
N GLU A 79 4.06 19.98 8.27
CA GLU A 79 4.00 21.26 7.52
C GLU A 79 5.12 22.27 7.89
N GLU A 80 5.94 22.00 8.90
CA GLU A 80 6.99 22.89 9.43
C GLU A 80 8.42 22.60 8.95
N GLU A 81 8.66 21.59 8.10
CA GLU A 81 9.98 21.38 7.50
C GLU A 81 10.08 22.19 6.19
N PRO A 82 10.73 23.38 6.19
CA PRO A 82 11.08 24.02 4.93
C PRO A 82 11.95 23.03 4.16
N SER A 83 11.48 22.62 2.98
CA SER A 83 12.32 21.93 1.99
C SER A 83 13.69 22.61 1.97
N PRO A 84 14.81 21.90 2.17
CA PRO A 84 16.12 22.53 2.15
C PRO A 84 16.24 23.20 0.79
N SER A 85 16.08 24.52 0.79
CA SER A 85 16.32 25.34 -0.38
C SER A 85 17.75 25.03 -0.76
N GLY A 86 17.93 24.39 -1.91
CA GLY A 86 19.22 24.33 -2.58
C GLY A 86 19.63 25.75 -2.92
N ASP A 87 20.15 26.45 -1.92
CA ASP A 87 20.98 27.64 -2.06
C ASP A 87 22.36 27.10 -2.48
N GLU A 88 22.47 26.71 -3.75
CA GLU A 88 23.77 26.59 -4.38
C GLU A 88 24.14 27.98 -4.88
N SER A 89 25.07 28.58 -4.14
CA SER A 89 25.73 29.86 -4.41
C SER A 89 26.53 29.86 -5.72
#